data_AF-A0A551X2L7-F1
#
_entry.id   AF-A0A551X2L7-F1
#
_cell.length_a   1.000
_cell.length_b   1.000
_cell.length_c   1.000
_cell.angle_alpha   90.00
_cell.angle_beta   90.00
_cell.angle_gamma   90.00
#
_symmetry.space_group_name_H-M   'P 1'
#
loop_
_entity.id
_entity.type
_entity.pdbx_description
1 polymer ?
#
loop_
_entity_poly.entity_id
_entity_poly.type
_entity_poly.pdbx_seq_one_letter_code
_entity_poly.pdbx_strand_id
1 'polypeptide(L)'
;MRLAPLYQQDREQAVQEGVQQGLEQGRIQEANLVIRLLQRRFGEIPQNLEETILNLPVERLEDLGLALLDFNTLTDLDDWLHP
;
A
#
# COMPACT_ATOMS: atom_id res chain seq x y z
N MET A 1 43.78 1.08 -13.42
CA MET A 1 42.63 0.15 -13.34
C MET A 1 41.33 0.94 -13.48
N ARG A 2 40.50 0.64 -14.48
CA ARG A 2 39.20 1.32 -14.76
C ARG A 2 38.02 0.60 -14.06
N LEU A 3 38.15 0.32 -12.77
CA LEU A 3 37.07 -0.34 -12.01
C LEU A 3 36.14 0.66 -11.30
N ALA A 4 36.60 1.90 -11.09
CA ALA A 4 35.82 2.95 -10.44
C ALA A 4 34.41 3.19 -11.05
N PRO A 5 34.22 3.13 -12.39
CA PRO A 5 32.88 3.33 -12.97
C PRO A 5 31.91 2.19 -12.67
N LEU A 6 32.39 0.93 -12.67
CA LEU A 6 31.56 -0.24 -12.35
C LEU A 6 31.09 -0.20 -10.90
N TYR A 7 31.99 0.12 -9.96
CA TYR A 7 31.61 0.25 -8.55
C TYR A 7 30.59 1.37 -8.29
N GLN A 8 30.60 2.45 -9.08
CA GLN A 8 29.60 3.51 -8.97
C GLN A 8 28.23 3.03 -9.44
N GLN A 9 28.19 2.36 -10.59
CA GLN A 9 26.97 1.81 -11.16
C GLN A 9 26.31 0.77 -10.23
N ASP A 10 27.09 -0.16 -9.68
CA ASP A 10 26.58 -1.19 -8.76
C ASP A 10 25.97 -0.57 -7.50
N ARG A 11 26.57 0.50 -6.98
CA ARG A 11 26.05 1.22 -5.81
C ARG A 11 24.76 1.96 -6.13
N GLU A 12 24.67 2.60 -7.29
CA GLU A 12 23.45 3.29 -7.73
C GLU A 12 22.29 2.30 -7.89
N GLN A 13 22.56 1.14 -8.50
CA GLN A 13 21.56 0.08 -8.64
C GLN A 13 21.12 -0.46 -7.28
N ALA A 14 22.05 -0.75 -6.37
CA ALA A 14 21.71 -1.24 -5.03
C ALA A 14 20.87 -0.24 -4.23
N VAL A 15 21.14 1.07 -4.36
CA VAL A 15 20.32 2.12 -3.75
C VAL A 15 18.93 2.17 -4.36
N GLN A 16 18.82 2.10 -5.69
CA GLN A 16 17.52 2.08 -6.37
C GLN A 16 16.68 0.86 -5.95
N GLU A 17 17.27 -0.33 -5.94
CA GLU A 17 16.61 -1.56 -5.49
C GLU A 17 16.15 -1.45 -4.03
N GLY A 18 17.00 -0.93 -3.15
CA GLY A 18 16.65 -0.72 -1.74
C GLY A 18 15.50 0.29 -1.55
N VAL A 19 15.48 1.38 -2.33
CA VAL A 19 14.38 2.34 -2.32
C VAL A 19 13.08 1.70 -2.80
N GLN A 20 13.12 0.96 -3.92
CA GLN A 20 11.93 0.27 -4.45
C GLN A 20 11.38 -0.75 -3.46
N GLN A 21 12.25 -1.55 -2.83
CA GLN A 21 11.85 -2.50 -1.79
C GLN A 21 11.24 -1.80 -0.58
N GLY A 22 11.84 -0.70 -0.12
CA GLY A 22 11.32 0.08 1.00
C GLY A 22 9.94 0.69 0.72
N LEU A 23 9.73 1.21 -0.50
CA LEU A 23 8.44 1.75 -0.93
C LEU A 23 7.37 0.65 -0.98
N GLU A 24 7.67 -0.51 -1.55
CA GLU A 24 6.70 -1.62 -1.61
C GLU A 24 6.38 -2.18 -0.22
N GLN A 25 7.39 -2.33 0.65
CA GLN A 25 7.18 -2.72 2.05
C GLN A 25 6.31 -1.70 2.79
N GLY A 26 6.55 -0.39 2.59
CA GLY A 26 5.73 0.68 3.17
C GLY A 26 4.28 0.60 2.72
N ARG A 27 4.05 0.47 1.41
CA ARG A 27 2.70 0.32 0.82
C ARG A 27 1.96 -0.89 1.38
N ILE A 28 2.62 -2.04 1.50
CA ILE A 28 2.03 -3.25 2.08
C ILE A 28 1.70 -3.04 3.57
N GLN A 29 2.58 -2.41 4.34
CA GLN A 29 2.32 -2.12 5.76
C GLN A 29 1.14 -1.17 5.94
N GLU A 30 1.01 -0.18 5.08
CA GLU A 30 -0.10 0.77 5.08
C GLU A 30 -1.43 0.10 4.71
N ALA A 31 -1.46 -0.72 3.66
CA ALA A 31 -2.64 -1.50 3.29
C ALA A 31 -3.10 -2.40 4.46
N ASN A 32 -2.16 -3.07 5.13
CA ASN A 32 -2.45 -3.88 6.31
C ASN A 32 -2.96 -3.06 7.50
N LEU A 33 -2.53 -1.81 7.65
CA LEU A 33 -3.09 -0.91 8.66
C LEU A 33 -4.53 -0.57 8.33
N VAL A 34 -4.82 -0.16 7.09
CA VAL A 34 -6.17 0.16 6.63
C VAL A 34 -7.12 -1.03 6.79
N ILE A 35 -6.70 -2.22 6.38
CA ILE A 35 -7.49 -3.45 6.55
C ILE A 35 -7.82 -3.69 8.03
N ARG A 36 -6.84 -3.57 8.94
CA ARG A 36 -7.10 -3.72 10.38
C ARG A 36 -8.05 -2.65 10.94
N LEU A 37 -8.00 -1.42 10.44
CA LEU A 37 -8.92 -0.35 10.82
C LEU A 37 -10.35 -0.65 10.36
N LEU A 38 -10.50 -1.08 9.11
CA LEU A 38 -11.80 -1.50 8.57
C LEU A 38 -12.34 -2.72 9.35
N GLN A 39 -11.49 -3.70 9.64
CA GLN A 39 -11.89 -4.88 10.41
C GLN A 39 -12.31 -4.52 11.85
N ARG A 40 -11.63 -3.53 12.45
CA ARG A 40 -12.00 -3.01 13.76
C ARG A 40 -13.37 -2.32 13.75
N ARG A 41 -13.75 -1.67 12.64
CA ARG A 41 -15.02 -0.94 12.49
C ARG A 41 -16.18 -1.86 12.09
N PHE A 42 -15.96 -2.75 11.13
CA PHE A 42 -17.00 -3.52 10.46
C PHE A 42 -16.97 -5.02 10.76
N GLY A 43 -15.94 -5.52 11.45
CA GLY A 43 -15.76 -6.95 11.69
C GLY A 43 -15.02 -7.63 10.55
N GLU A 44 -15.41 -8.85 10.20
CA GLU A 44 -14.79 -9.57 9.09
C GLU A 44 -15.07 -8.88 7.76
N ILE A 45 -14.04 -8.74 6.92
CA ILE A 45 -14.15 -8.13 5.59
C ILE A 45 -14.06 -9.24 4.53
N PRO A 46 -14.89 -9.18 3.48
CA PRO A 46 -14.77 -10.07 2.34
C PRO A 46 -13.34 -10.09 1.74
N GLN A 47 -12.81 -11.28 1.48
CA GLN A 47 -11.46 -11.48 0.95
C GLN A 47 -11.18 -10.67 -0.33
N ASN A 48 -12.16 -10.53 -1.23
CA ASN A 48 -12.01 -9.75 -2.46
C ASN A 48 -11.72 -8.25 -2.18
N LEU A 49 -12.30 -7.69 -1.12
CA LEU A 49 -12.05 -6.31 -0.72
C LEU A 49 -10.66 -6.17 -0.09
N GLU A 50 -10.24 -7.14 0.74
CA GLU A 50 -8.88 -7.16 1.29
C GLU A 50 -7.82 -7.24 0.19
N GLU A 51 -8.01 -8.12 -0.79
CA GLU A 51 -7.13 -8.24 -1.96
C GLU A 51 -7.10 -6.96 -2.79
N THR A 52 -8.24 -6.29 -2.95
CA THR A 52 -8.30 -5.01 -3.66
C THR A 52 -7.50 -3.94 -2.91
N ILE A 53 -7.67 -3.83 -1.59
CA ILE A 53 -6.94 -2.87 -0.76
C ILE A 53 -5.43 -3.16 -0.76
N LEU A 54 -5.03 -4.43 -0.67
CA LEU A 54 -3.62 -4.85 -0.74
C LEU A 54 -2.92 -4.47 -2.04
N ASN A 55 -3.66 -4.20 -3.12
CA ASN A 55 -3.12 -3.79 -4.41
C ASN A 55 -3.29 -2.30 -4.71
N LEU A 56 -3.88 -1.52 -3.80
CA LEU A 56 -3.99 -0.07 -3.99
C LEU A 56 -2.61 0.61 -3.98
N PRO A 57 -2.41 1.64 -4.81
CA PRO A 57 -1.25 2.51 -4.69
C PRO A 57 -1.30 3.30 -3.38
N VAL A 58 -0.14 3.77 -2.90
CA VAL A 58 0.02 4.48 -1.61
C VAL A 58 -0.96 5.64 -1.51
N GLU A 59 -1.08 6.45 -2.55
CA GLU A 59 -1.95 7.64 -2.54
C GLU A 59 -3.42 7.26 -2.34
N ARG A 60 -3.87 6.13 -2.90
CA ARG A 60 -5.24 5.62 -2.69
C ARG A 60 -5.40 5.03 -1.29
N LEU A 61 -4.36 4.48 -0.68
CA LEU A 61 -4.40 3.99 0.70
C LEU A 61 -4.53 5.15 1.69
N GLU A 62 -3.79 6.23 1.47
CA GLU A 62 -3.89 7.47 2.25
C GLU A 62 -5.31 8.06 2.16
N ASP A 63 -5.85 8.19 0.94
CA ASP A 63 -7.21 8.66 0.70
C ASP A 63 -8.27 7.76 1.36
N LEU A 64 -8.09 6.43 1.25
CA LEU A 64 -8.98 5.46 1.89
C LEU A 64 -8.94 5.59 3.41
N GLY A 65 -7.76 5.84 4.00
CA GLY A 65 -7.61 6.06 5.44
C GLY A 65 -8.43 7.24 5.97
N LEU A 66 -8.55 8.30 5.16
CA LEU A 66 -9.41 9.45 5.48
C LEU A 66 -10.89 9.13 5.25
N ALA A 67 -11.24 8.63 4.06
CA ALA A 67 -12.62 8.31 3.69
C ALA A 67 -13.27 7.27 4.61
N LEU A 68 -12.46 6.33 5.13
CA LEU A 68 -12.87 5.31 6.10
C LEU A 68 -13.59 5.92 7.30
N LEU A 69 -13.24 7.13 7.73
CA LEU A 69 -13.86 7.79 8.88
C LEU A 69 -15.35 8.10 8.63
N ASP A 70 -15.73 8.31 7.37
CA ASP A 70 -17.09 8.68 6.96
C ASP A 70 -17.97 7.47 6.59
N PHE A 71 -17.39 6.27 6.43
CA PHE A 71 -18.14 5.06 6.04
C PHE A 71 -19.08 4.56 7.14
N ASN A 72 -20.31 4.22 6.80
CA ASN A 72 -21.29 3.64 7.74
C ASN A 72 -21.46 2.13 7.53
N THR A 73 -21.11 1.63 6.35
CA THR A 73 -21.32 0.25 5.92
C THR A 73 -20.15 -0.27 5.08
N LEU A 74 -20.09 -1.59 4.89
CA LEU A 74 -19.18 -2.20 3.91
C LEU A 74 -19.57 -1.86 2.46
N THR A 75 -20.82 -1.45 2.20
CA THR A 75 -21.24 -0.97 0.88
C THR A 75 -20.57 0.36 0.55
N ASP A 76 -20.43 1.28 1.51
CA ASP A 76 -19.70 2.54 1.29
C ASP A 76 -18.23 2.30 0.90
N LEU A 77 -17.61 1.27 1.49
CA LEU A 77 -16.26 0.82 1.12
C LEU A 77 -16.22 0.26 -0.31
N ASP A 78 -17.16 -0.62 -0.66
CA ASP A 78 -17.22 -1.25 -1.98
C ASP A 78 -17.44 -0.21 -3.09
N ASP A 79 -18.37 0.73 -2.87
CA ASP A 79 -18.64 1.85 -3.77
C ASP A 79 -17.41 2.76 -3.94
N TRP A 80 -16.65 3.00 -2.87
CA TRP A 80 -15.42 3.81 -2.94
C TRP A 80 -14.29 3.12 -3.72
N LEU A 81 -14.18 1.79 -3.57
CA LEU A 81 -13.20 0.98 -4.28
C LEU A 81 -13.52 0.84 -5.77
N HIS A 82 -14.81 0.89 -6.14
CA HIS A 82 -15.33 0.68 -7.49
C HIS A 82 -16.23 1.85 -7.95
N PRO A 83 -15.66 3.05 -8.20
CA PRO A 83 -16.43 4.25 -8.58
C PRO A 83 -17.09 4.17 -9.97
#